data_AF-A0A434SHX6-F1
#
_entry.id   AF-A0A434SHX6-F1
#
_cell.length_a   1.000
_cell.length_b   1.000
_cell.length_c   1.000
_cell.angle_alpha   90.00
_cell.angle_beta   90.00
_cell.angle_gamma   90.00
#
_symmetry.space_group_name_H-M   'P 1'
#
loop_
_entity.id
_entity.type
_entity.pdbx_description
1 polymer ?
#
loop_
_entity_poly.entity_id
_entity_poly.type
_entity_poly.pdbx_seq_one_letter_code
_entity_poly.pdbx_strand_id
1 'polypeptide(L)' 'MTKSEKPTIFRAERETLKVTFLVFSGSSIMCVASAVDPLRAANRISGETVFDFK' A
#
# COMPACT_ATOMS: atom_id res chain seq x y z
N MET A 1 16.45 27.35 -4.11
CA MET A 1 15.80 26.15 -4.69
C MET A 1 14.31 26.26 -4.39
N THR A 2 13.52 26.72 -5.35
CA THR A 2 12.09 27.01 -5.17
C THR A 2 11.30 25.72 -5.39
N LYS A 3 10.66 25.20 -4.33
CA LYS A 3 9.84 23.99 -4.41
C LYS A 3 8.52 24.37 -5.11
N SER A 4 8.31 23.87 -6.34
CA SER A 4 7.15 24.23 -7.19
C SER A 4 5.87 23.49 -6.79
N GLU A 5 5.99 22.47 -5.95
CA GLU A 5 4.86 21.65 -5.51
C GLU A 5 3.97 22.40 -4.53
N LYS A 6 2.65 22.33 -4.78
CA LYS A 6 1.64 22.88 -3.87
C LYS A 6 1.64 22.11 -2.55
N PRO A 7 1.37 22.76 -1.41
CA PRO A 7 1.19 22.07 -0.14
C PRO A 7 0.10 21.00 -0.25
N THR A 8 0.40 19.78 0.22
CA THR A 8 -0.55 18.66 0.17
C THR A 8 -1.64 18.81 1.22
N ILE A 9 -2.88 18.49 0.85
CA ILE A 9 -4.02 18.36 1.80
C ILE A 9 -4.05 16.97 2.46
N PHE A 10 -3.26 16.01 1.95
CA PHE A 10 -3.21 14.66 2.48
C PHE A 10 -2.36 14.61 3.75
N ARG A 11 -2.84 13.84 4.72
CA ARG A 11 -2.10 13.50 5.95
C ARG A 11 -1.84 12.00 5.96
N ALA A 12 -0.79 11.58 6.65
CA ALA A 12 -0.54 10.15 6.85
C ALA A 12 -1.70 9.55 7.65
N GLU A 13 -2.25 8.45 7.14
CA GLU A 13 -3.17 7.60 7.90
C GLU A 13 -2.36 6.88 8.98
N ARG A 14 -2.90 6.85 10.19
CA ARG A 14 -2.25 6.24 11.37
C ARG A 14 -2.91 4.93 11.77
N GLU A 15 -4.13 4.68 11.31
CA GLU A 15 -4.81 3.41 11.55
C GLU A 15 -4.32 2.33 10.56
N THR A 16 -4.26 1.09 11.03
CA THR A 16 -3.98 -0.05 10.16
C THR A 16 -5.09 -0.21 9.12
N LEU A 17 -4.72 -0.17 7.84
CA LEU A 17 -5.64 -0.34 6.73
C LEU A 17 -5.89 -1.83 6.45
N LYS A 18 -7.14 -2.25 6.56
CA LYS A 18 -7.55 -3.62 6.21
C LYS A 18 -7.83 -3.72 4.71
N VAL A 19 -7.11 -4.61 4.03
CA VAL A 19 -7.18 -4.78 2.58
C VAL A 19 -7.62 -6.21 2.26
N THR A 20 -8.60 -6.35 1.37
CA THR A 20 -9.09 -7.65 0.89
C THR A 20 -8.80 -7.78 -0.59
N PHE A 21 -8.09 -8.84 -0.99
CA PHE A 21 -7.79 -9.14 -2.39
C PHE A 21 -8.81 -10.15 -2.93
N LEU A 22 -9.60 -9.73 -3.91
CA LEU A 22 -10.48 -10.62 -4.65
C LEU A 22 -9.73 -11.18 -5.87
N VAL A 23 -9.37 -12.45 -5.82
CA VAL A 23 -8.66 -13.12 -6.92
C VAL A 23 -9.63 -14.06 -7.64
N PHE A 24 -9.94 -13.75 -8.90
CA PHE A 24 -10.84 -14.54 -9.73
C PHE A 24 -10.08 -15.44 -10.70
N SER A 25 -10.73 -16.48 -11.22
CA SER A 25 -10.18 -17.34 -12.26
C SER A 25 -9.73 -16.52 -13.48
N GLY A 26 -8.55 -16.83 -14.01
CA GLY A 26 -7.95 -16.10 -15.13
C GLY A 26 -7.24 -14.80 -14.74
N SER A 27 -7.29 -14.38 -13.47
CA SER A 27 -6.48 -13.24 -12.99
C SER A 27 -5.00 -13.58 -13.09
N SER A 28 -4.20 -12.59 -13.50
CA SER A 28 -2.74 -12.74 -13.53
C SER A 28 -2.18 -12.80 -12.11
N ILE A 29 -1.48 -13.89 -11.78
CA ILE A 29 -0.79 -14.03 -10.51
C ILE A 29 0.28 -12.94 -10.31
N MET A 30 0.88 -12.46 -11.41
CA MET A 30 1.84 -11.37 -11.38
C MET A 30 1.20 -10.06 -10.90
N CYS A 31 -0.05 -9.79 -11.28
CA CYS A 31 -0.77 -8.61 -10.81
C CYS A 31 -0.98 -8.66 -9.28
N VAL A 32 -1.36 -9.83 -8.76
CA VAL A 32 -1.52 -10.04 -7.32
C VAL A 32 -0.19 -9.81 -6.60
N ALA A 33 0.89 -10.42 -7.09
CA ALA A 33 2.22 -10.23 -6.51
C ALA A 33 2.66 -8.75 -6.53
N SER A 34 2.53 -8.08 -7.68
CA SER A 34 2.91 -6.67 -7.83
C SER A 34 2.11 -5.72 -6.94
N ALA A 35 0.90 -6.09 -6.55
CA ALA A 35 0.08 -5.30 -5.64
C ALA A 35 0.40 -5.58 -4.17
N VAL A 36 0.68 -6.85 -3.83
CA VAL A 36 0.99 -7.27 -2.45
C VAL A 36 2.41 -6.86 -2.03
N ASP A 37 3.38 -6.93 -2.93
CA ASP A 37 4.80 -6.68 -2.60
C ASP A 37 5.07 -5.26 -2.06
N PRO A 38 4.52 -4.18 -2.63
CA PRO A 38 4.64 -2.84 -2.04
C PRO A 38 4.04 -2.72 -0.64
N LEU A 39 2.91 -3.40 -0.37
CA LEU A 39 2.28 -3.37 0.97
C LEU A 39 3.14 -4.08 2.00
N ARG A 40 3.72 -5.23 1.63
CA ARG A 40 4.71 -5.94 2.46
C ARG A 40 5.94 -5.08 2.72
N ALA A 41 6.45 -4.42 1.69
CA ALA A 41 7.60 -3.55 1.80
C ALA A 41 7.30 -2.34 2.70
N ALA A 42 6.12 -1.74 2.58
CA ALA A 42 5.69 -0.63 3.43
C ALA A 42 5.66 -1.04 4.91
N ASN A 43 5.01 -2.16 5.25
CA ASN A 43 5.00 -2.69 6.62
C ASN A 43 6.43 -2.95 7.16
N ARG A 44 7.32 -3.48 6.30
CA ARG A 44 8.71 -3.73 6.68
C ARG A 44 9.47 -2.44 6.97
N ILE A 45 9.32 -1.43 6.12
CA ILE A 45 10.03 -0.15 6.23
C ILE A 45 9.51 0.67 7.41
N SER A 46 8.20 0.66 7.66
CA SER A 46 7.59 1.35 8.81
C SER A 46 7.89 0.66 10.14
N GLY A 47 8.18 -0.64 10.14
CA GLY A 47 8.40 -1.42 11.36
C GLY A 47 7.10 -1.75 12.11
N GLU A 48 5.95 -1.48 11.49
CA GLU A 48 4.62 -1.71 12.04
C GLU A 48 3.66 -2.22 10.96
N THR A 49 2.50 -2.76 11.35
CA THR A 49 1.50 -3.24 10.38
C THR A 49 0.61 -2.09 9.95
N VAL A 50 1.00 -1.35 8.92
CA VAL A 50 0.19 -0.27 8.32
C VAL A 50 -0.86 -0.81 7.35
N PHE A 51 -0.61 -1.95 6.72
CA PHE A 51 -1.58 -2.70 5.90
C PHE A 51 -1.76 -4.12 6.45
N ASP A 52 -2.99 -4.51 6.76
CA ASP A 52 -3.38 -5.88 7.11
C ASP A 52 -4.14 -6.49 5.92
N PHE A 53 -3.53 -7.49 5.29
CA PHE A 53 -4.13 -8.29 4.24
C PHE A 53 -3.91 -9.77 4.57
N LYS A 54 -4.97 -10.56 4.42
CA LYS A 54 -4.99 -12.00 4.68
C LYS A 54 -5.35 -12.75 3.40
#